data_AF-A0A0E0CFM7-F1
#
_entry.id   AF-A0A0E0CFM7-F1
#
_cell.length_a   1.000
_cell.length_b   1.000
_cell.length_c   1.000
_cell.angle_alpha   90.00
_cell.angle_beta   90.00
_cell.angle_gamma   90.00
#
_symmetry.space_group_name_H-M   'P 1'
#
loop_
_entity.id
_entity.type
_entity.pdbx_description
1 polymer ?
#
loop_
_entity_poly.entity_id
_entity_poly.type
_entity_poly.pdbx_seq_one_letter_code
_entity_poly.pdbx_strand_id
1 'polypeptide(L)'
;MRTTLAIADDDLYILGFANRTGHWHVMKDFGGLPEPLTKLTIEHSYGDLVGSFQNLHTVPLGRESAVQAVRTLANYNSAMAEAQLKLPIAKFAIMISEALRFPFIRNTFSTNWESETFMKPDHVKYVVYWGRLSKALVWWKQSGNIWWPRPDSDLGEDFEYINVKTSQDAVKLVDLLIRPASRYS
;
A
#
# COMPACT_ATOMS: atom_id res chain seq x y z
N MET A 1 14.86 20.08 -0.63
CA MET A 1 15.26 18.72 -0.21
C MET A 1 14.37 17.73 -0.96
N ARG A 2 14.91 16.64 -1.50
CA ARG A 2 14.14 15.66 -2.29
C ARG A 2 14.54 14.23 -1.96
N THR A 3 13.59 13.32 -2.14
CA THR A 3 13.79 11.87 -2.23
C THR A 3 12.97 11.40 -3.44
N THR A 4 13.39 10.30 -4.07
CA THR A 4 12.65 9.68 -5.18
C THR A 4 12.20 8.31 -4.74
N LEU A 5 10.92 7.98 -4.90
CA LEU A 5 10.41 6.64 -4.62
C LEU A 5 10.42 5.81 -5.90
N ALA A 6 10.82 4.55 -5.78
CA ALA A 6 10.59 3.55 -6.81
C ALA A 6 9.30 2.82 -6.48
N ILE A 7 8.37 2.75 -7.43
CA ILE A 7 7.06 2.12 -7.28
C ILE A 7 6.88 1.15 -8.45
N ALA A 8 6.47 -0.08 -8.15
CA ALA A 8 6.17 -1.09 -9.17
C ALA A 8 4.96 -0.65 -10.01
N ASP A 9 5.01 -0.90 -11.32
CA ASP A 9 3.95 -0.49 -12.24
C ASP A 9 2.77 -1.47 -12.30
N ASP A 10 2.97 -2.71 -11.83
CA ASP A 10 1.99 -3.78 -11.85
C ASP A 10 1.09 -3.82 -10.60
N ASP A 11 1.67 -3.62 -9.42
CA ASP A 11 0.95 -3.69 -8.15
C ASP A 11 1.00 -2.39 -7.32
N LEU A 12 1.81 -1.40 -7.69
CA LEU A 12 2.03 -0.14 -6.96
C LEU A 12 2.77 -0.27 -5.62
N TYR A 13 3.46 -1.38 -5.34
CA TYR A 13 4.32 -1.45 -4.17
C TYR A 13 5.53 -0.55 -4.29
N ILE A 14 5.85 0.13 -3.19
CA ILE A 14 7.11 0.85 -3.06
C ILE A 14 8.21 -0.21 -3.05
N LEU A 15 9.21 -0.07 -3.91
CA LEU A 15 10.36 -0.97 -3.97
C LEU A 15 11.52 -0.46 -3.11
N GLY A 16 11.61 0.86 -2.97
CA GLY A 16 12.72 1.55 -2.33
C GLY A 16 12.69 3.05 -2.60
N PHE A 17 13.79 3.72 -2.27
CA PHE A 17 13.94 5.16 -2.47
C PHE A 17 15.38 5.57 -2.79
N ALA A 18 15.54 6.66 -3.53
CA ALA A 18 16.80 7.38 -3.63
C ALA A 18 16.83 8.51 -2.60
N ASN A 19 17.91 8.60 -1.82
CA ASN A 19 18.12 9.70 -0.90
C ASN A 19 18.52 10.99 -1.68
N ARG A 20 18.85 12.08 -0.97
CA ARG A 20 19.18 13.37 -1.62
C ARG A 20 20.41 13.32 -2.53
N THR A 21 21.31 12.36 -2.35
CA THR A 21 22.51 12.19 -3.19
C THR A 21 22.20 11.39 -4.45
N GLY A 22 20.98 10.87 -4.59
CA GLY A 22 20.61 9.97 -5.68
C GLY A 22 21.00 8.51 -5.43
N HIS A 23 21.51 8.16 -4.24
CA HIS A 23 21.88 6.78 -3.93
C HIS A 23 20.63 5.95 -3.62
N TRP A 24 20.46 4.83 -4.31
CA TRP A 24 19.29 3.97 -4.18
C TRP A 24 19.37 3.05 -2.97
N HIS A 25 18.24 2.89 -2.30
CA HIS A 25 18.02 2.01 -1.15
C HIS A 25 16.81 1.15 -1.46
N VAL A 26 17.01 -0.15 -1.60
CA VAL A 26 15.96 -1.10 -2.00
C VAL A 26 15.56 -1.96 -0.80
N MET A 27 14.26 -2.22 -0.64
CA MET A 27 13.79 -3.13 0.40
C MET A 27 14.23 -4.57 0.14
N LYS A 28 14.25 -5.38 1.21
CA LYS A 28 14.81 -6.73 1.23
C LYS A 28 14.28 -7.65 0.13
N ASP A 29 12.99 -7.52 -0.18
CA ASP A 29 12.29 -8.42 -1.09
C ASP A 29 12.42 -8.02 -2.57
N PHE A 30 13.04 -6.87 -2.86
CA PHE A 30 13.06 -6.28 -4.18
C PHE A 30 14.47 -6.11 -4.77
N GLY A 31 14.50 -5.82 -6.06
CA GLY A 31 15.69 -5.59 -6.87
C GLY A 31 15.34 -4.81 -8.15
N GLY A 32 16.27 -4.80 -9.11
CA GLY A 32 16.02 -4.17 -10.42
C GLY A 32 16.16 -2.64 -10.44
N LEU A 33 16.63 -2.02 -9.35
CA LEU A 33 16.99 -0.60 -9.33
C LEU A 33 18.44 -0.38 -9.83
N PRO A 34 18.77 0.82 -10.33
CA PRO A 34 20.13 1.11 -10.83
C PRO A 34 21.21 0.96 -9.75
N GLU A 35 22.29 0.26 -10.09
CA GLU A 35 23.50 0.15 -9.27
C GLU A 35 24.37 1.43 -9.36
N PRO A 36 25.15 1.76 -8.32
CA PRO A 36 25.25 1.09 -7.04
C PRO A 36 24.03 1.37 -6.14
N LEU A 37 23.58 0.36 -5.38
CA LEU A 37 22.50 0.51 -4.39
C LEU A 37 22.82 -0.11 -3.03
N THR A 38 22.04 0.26 -2.01
CA THR A 38 22.04 -0.38 -0.68
C THR A 38 20.81 -1.24 -0.53
N LYS A 39 20.99 -2.53 -0.20
CA LYS A 39 19.89 -3.42 0.14
C LYS A 39 19.57 -3.32 1.63
N LEU A 40 18.34 -2.90 1.95
CA LEU A 40 17.85 -2.78 3.31
C LEU A 40 17.43 -4.15 3.85
N THR A 41 17.40 -4.27 5.17
CA THR A 41 16.85 -5.44 5.88
C THR A 41 15.33 -5.37 6.07
N ILE A 42 14.75 -4.19 5.79
CA ILE A 42 13.31 -3.91 5.89
C ILE A 42 12.54 -4.68 4.80
N GLU A 43 11.48 -5.36 5.22
CA GLU A 43 10.51 -6.02 4.35
C GLU A 43 9.40 -5.04 3.95
N HIS A 44 8.79 -5.27 2.80
CA HIS A 44 7.70 -4.41 2.31
C HIS A 44 6.38 -4.59 3.08
N SER A 45 6.28 -5.64 3.90
CA SER A 45 5.06 -5.99 4.62
C SER A 45 4.71 -4.96 5.69
N TYR A 46 3.41 -4.71 5.89
CA TYR A 46 2.97 -3.85 7.00
C TYR A 46 3.28 -4.41 8.38
N GLY A 47 3.47 -5.74 8.50
CA GLY A 47 3.98 -6.37 9.70
C GLY A 47 5.36 -5.84 10.07
N ASP A 48 6.27 -5.75 9.10
CA ASP A 48 7.61 -5.22 9.36
C ASP A 48 7.62 -3.69 9.51
N LEU A 49 6.84 -2.98 8.71
CA LEU A 49 6.83 -1.51 8.69
C LEU A 49 6.19 -0.87 9.92
N VAL A 50 5.09 -1.45 10.43
CA VAL A 50 4.31 -0.86 11.54
C VAL A 50 3.95 -1.87 12.62
N GLY A 51 4.58 -3.05 12.63
CA GLY A 51 4.36 -4.13 13.60
C GLY A 51 3.18 -5.03 13.25
N SER A 52 2.12 -4.48 12.63
CA SER A 52 0.99 -5.25 12.10
C SER A 52 0.13 -4.40 11.17
N PHE A 53 -0.56 -4.99 10.19
CA PHE A 53 -1.47 -4.22 9.31
C PHE A 53 -2.61 -3.54 10.08
N GLN A 54 -3.02 -4.06 11.24
CA GLN A 54 -3.99 -3.38 12.10
C GLN A 54 -3.48 -2.01 12.57
N ASN A 55 -2.17 -1.81 12.69
CA ASN A 55 -1.59 -0.54 13.12
C ASN A 55 -1.58 0.53 12.02
N LEU A 56 -2.07 0.27 10.81
CA LEU A 56 -2.12 1.28 9.75
C LEU A 56 -2.99 2.49 10.14
N HIS A 57 -3.98 2.30 11.01
CA HIS A 57 -4.81 3.40 11.51
C HIS A 57 -4.08 4.33 12.50
N THR A 58 -2.87 3.98 12.96
CA THR A 58 -2.06 4.83 13.84
C THR A 58 -1.01 5.63 13.08
N VAL A 59 -0.83 5.38 11.78
CA VAL A 59 0.13 6.09 10.95
C VAL A 59 -0.39 7.50 10.65
N PRO A 60 0.35 8.56 11.02
CA PRO A 60 -0.10 9.92 10.77
C PRO A 60 0.09 10.29 9.30
N LEU A 61 -0.96 10.87 8.72
CA LEU A 61 -1.04 11.27 7.32
C LEU A 61 -1.26 12.79 7.22
N GLY A 62 -1.02 13.36 6.05
CA GLY A 62 -1.13 14.80 5.81
C GLY A 62 0.21 15.46 5.51
N ARG A 63 0.18 16.77 5.25
CA ARG A 63 1.29 17.53 4.68
C ARG A 63 2.55 17.47 5.52
N GLU A 64 2.47 17.83 6.81
CA GLU A 64 3.65 17.83 7.69
C GLU A 64 4.21 16.42 7.86
N SER A 65 3.33 15.41 7.95
CA SER A 65 3.74 14.01 8.01
C SER A 65 4.50 13.55 6.76
N ALA A 66 4.08 14.00 5.57
CA ALA A 66 4.79 13.76 4.31
C ALA A 66 6.11 14.53 4.23
N VAL A 67 6.15 15.80 4.66
CA VAL A 67 7.38 16.61 4.69
C VAL A 67 8.43 15.98 5.61
N GLN A 68 8.04 15.52 6.79
CA GLN A 68 8.92 14.81 7.71
C GLN A 68 9.43 13.50 7.09
N ALA A 69 8.55 12.72 6.45
CA ALA A 69 8.95 11.51 5.75
C ALA A 69 9.98 11.79 4.64
N VAL A 70 9.76 12.81 3.80
CA VAL A 70 10.76 13.25 2.81
C VAL A 70 12.08 13.61 3.47
N ARG A 71 12.07 14.35 4.58
CA ARG A 71 13.30 14.75 5.28
C ARG A 71 14.07 13.54 5.79
N THR A 72 13.40 12.55 6.36
CA THR A 72 14.05 11.32 6.85
C THR A 72 14.68 10.54 5.70
N LEU A 73 13.89 10.25 4.65
CA LEU A 73 14.39 9.48 3.49
C LEU A 73 15.50 10.21 2.74
N ALA A 74 15.36 11.53 2.54
CA ALA A 74 16.34 12.33 1.82
C ALA A 74 17.70 12.40 2.54
N ASN A 75 17.73 12.41 3.87
CA ASN A 75 18.97 12.53 4.64
C ASN A 75 19.55 11.18 5.11
N TYR A 76 18.87 10.07 4.82
CA TYR A 76 19.34 8.76 5.20
C TYR A 76 20.74 8.45 4.65
N ASN A 77 21.57 7.88 5.52
CA ASN A 77 22.93 7.44 5.26
C ASN A 77 23.27 6.25 6.16
N SER A 78 24.41 5.59 5.90
CA SER A 78 24.81 4.34 6.58
C SER A 78 25.05 4.45 8.09
N ALA A 79 25.17 5.67 8.64
CA ALA A 79 25.29 5.85 10.10
C ALA A 79 23.93 5.87 10.81
N MET A 80 22.81 5.96 10.06
CA MET A 80 21.46 5.98 10.62
C MET A 80 20.88 4.57 10.71
N ALA A 81 20.16 4.29 11.80
CA ALA A 81 19.47 3.02 11.97
C ALA A 81 18.34 2.86 10.94
N GLU A 82 18.29 1.71 10.25
CA GLU A 82 17.25 1.40 9.26
C GLU A 82 15.83 1.48 9.83
N ALA A 83 15.64 1.19 11.12
CA ALA A 83 14.33 1.28 11.79
C ALA A 83 13.67 2.67 11.63
N GLN A 84 14.44 3.74 11.44
CA GLN A 84 13.93 5.10 11.21
C GLN A 84 13.23 5.26 9.84
N LEU A 85 13.48 4.36 8.89
CA LEU A 85 12.90 4.37 7.55
C LEU A 85 11.50 3.76 7.48
N LYS A 86 11.17 2.86 8.43
CA LYS A 86 9.92 2.08 8.41
C LYS A 86 8.67 2.95 8.39
N LEU A 87 8.57 3.92 9.30
CA LEU A 87 7.42 4.83 9.36
C LEU A 87 7.30 5.76 8.13
N PRO A 88 8.37 6.43 7.65
CA PRO A 88 8.33 7.15 6.38
C PRO A 88 7.88 6.32 5.17
N ILE A 89 8.33 5.07 5.06
CA ILE A 89 7.92 4.16 3.99
C ILE A 89 6.43 3.82 4.13
N ALA A 90 5.97 3.48 5.34
CA ALA A 90 4.55 3.20 5.59
C ALA A 90 3.64 4.39 5.25
N LYS A 91 4.06 5.61 5.63
CA LYS A 91 3.37 6.86 5.28
C LYS A 91 3.17 6.98 3.78
N PHE A 92 4.22 6.79 2.97
CA PHE A 92 4.11 6.89 1.52
C PHE A 92 3.37 5.72 0.88
N ALA A 93 3.51 4.51 1.42
CA ALA A 93 2.71 3.37 0.95
C ALA A 93 1.21 3.67 1.08
N ILE A 94 0.78 4.25 2.20
CA ILE A 94 -0.62 4.65 2.41
C ILE A 94 -1.00 5.84 1.51
N MET A 95 -0.24 6.93 1.53
CA MET A 95 -0.60 8.17 0.84
C MET A 95 -0.48 8.09 -0.69
N ILE A 96 0.24 7.11 -1.22
CA ILE A 96 0.43 6.92 -2.67
C ILE A 96 -0.27 5.63 -3.10
N SER A 97 0.28 4.47 -2.73
CA SER A 97 -0.21 3.17 -3.23
C SER A 97 -1.64 2.90 -2.79
N GLU A 98 -1.93 2.96 -1.49
CA GLU A 98 -3.29 2.67 -1.00
C GLU A 98 -4.29 3.77 -1.38
N ALA A 99 -3.86 5.03 -1.46
CA ALA A 99 -4.70 6.13 -1.92
C ALA A 99 -5.05 6.05 -3.43
N LEU A 100 -4.18 5.47 -4.25
CA LEU A 100 -4.46 5.19 -5.65
C LEU A 100 -5.40 3.98 -5.81
N ARG A 101 -5.28 2.98 -4.93
CA ARG A 101 -6.14 1.79 -4.94
C ARG A 101 -7.53 2.06 -4.38
N PHE A 102 -7.63 2.83 -3.29
CA PHE A 102 -8.85 3.04 -2.52
C PHE A 102 -9.19 4.54 -2.37
N PRO A 103 -10.24 5.06 -3.04
CA PRO A 103 -10.61 6.46 -2.95
C PRO A 103 -10.96 6.93 -1.53
N PHE A 104 -11.51 6.07 -0.68
CA PHE A 104 -11.80 6.44 0.71
C PHE A 104 -10.54 6.62 1.56
N ILE A 105 -9.43 5.93 1.24
CA ILE A 105 -8.13 6.15 1.89
C ILE A 105 -7.57 7.50 1.44
N ARG A 106 -7.58 7.77 0.13
CA ARG A 106 -7.19 9.09 -0.42
C ARG A 106 -7.93 10.24 0.27
N ASN A 107 -9.25 10.12 0.37
CA ASN A 107 -10.11 11.16 0.93
C ASN A 107 -9.88 11.42 2.43
N THR A 108 -9.30 10.45 3.16
CA THR A 108 -8.97 10.59 4.58
C THR A 108 -8.01 11.76 4.83
N PHE A 109 -7.01 11.94 3.96
CA PHE A 109 -5.99 12.99 4.12
C PHE A 109 -6.08 14.07 3.04
N SER A 110 -6.57 13.78 1.84
CA SER A 110 -6.57 14.76 0.74
C SER A 110 -7.52 15.94 0.99
N THR A 111 -8.64 15.68 1.68
CA THR A 111 -9.64 16.71 2.00
C THR A 111 -9.18 17.65 3.12
N ASN A 112 -8.30 17.16 4.00
CA ASN A 112 -7.75 17.89 5.14
C ASN A 112 -6.22 17.90 5.09
N TRP A 113 -5.64 18.13 3.90
CA TRP A 113 -4.21 17.93 3.65
C TRP A 113 -3.28 18.67 4.61
N GLU A 114 -3.68 19.88 5.02
CA GLU A 114 -2.89 20.72 5.93
C GLU A 114 -2.92 20.23 7.39
N SER A 115 -3.84 19.31 7.74
CA SER A 115 -3.99 18.75 9.08
C SER A 115 -3.47 17.32 9.16
N GLU A 116 -3.10 16.90 10.37
CA GLU A 116 -2.79 15.50 10.63
C GLU A 116 -4.07 14.67 10.65
N THR A 117 -4.06 13.55 9.93
CA THR A 117 -5.20 12.65 9.78
C THR A 117 -4.76 11.19 9.91
N PHE A 118 -5.72 10.31 10.14
CA PHE A 118 -5.50 8.88 10.36
C PHE A 118 -6.55 8.06 9.63
N MET A 119 -6.15 6.90 9.11
CA MET A 119 -7.09 5.95 8.54
C MET A 119 -8.09 5.49 9.61
N LYS A 120 -9.34 5.21 9.23
CA LYS A 120 -10.28 4.57 10.14
C LYS A 120 -9.83 3.13 10.45
N PRO A 121 -9.94 2.66 11.71
CA PRO A 121 -9.59 1.28 12.06
C PRO A 121 -10.24 0.23 11.16
N ASP A 122 -11.53 0.39 10.83
CA ASP A 122 -12.26 -0.56 9.98
C ASP A 122 -11.80 -0.59 8.53
N HIS A 123 -11.02 0.41 8.09
CA HIS A 123 -10.55 0.49 6.71
C HIS A 123 -9.25 -0.30 6.48
N VAL A 124 -8.47 -0.58 7.54
CA VAL A 124 -7.14 -1.21 7.41
C VAL A 124 -7.20 -2.60 6.79
N LYS A 125 -8.32 -3.32 7.01
CA LYS A 125 -8.52 -4.66 6.43
C LYS A 125 -8.58 -4.63 4.90
N TYR A 126 -9.18 -3.61 4.29
CA TYR A 126 -9.28 -3.56 2.82
C TYR A 126 -7.92 -3.57 2.13
N VAL A 127 -6.91 -2.96 2.77
CA VAL A 127 -5.54 -2.89 2.26
C VAL A 127 -4.96 -4.29 2.00
N VAL A 128 -5.06 -5.21 2.96
CA VAL A 128 -4.51 -6.57 2.81
C VAL A 128 -5.36 -7.47 1.91
N TYR A 129 -6.65 -7.18 1.76
CA TYR A 129 -7.55 -7.93 0.87
C TYR A 129 -7.63 -7.37 -0.56
N TRP A 130 -6.89 -6.30 -0.89
CA TRP A 130 -6.93 -5.65 -2.21
C TRP A 130 -6.68 -6.63 -3.37
N GLY A 131 -5.70 -7.53 -3.25
CA GLY A 131 -5.40 -8.52 -4.28
C GLY A 131 -6.55 -9.51 -4.50
N ARG A 132 -7.20 -9.96 -3.42
CA ARG A 132 -8.35 -10.86 -3.48
C ARG A 132 -9.59 -10.16 -4.05
N LEU A 133 -9.85 -8.91 -3.65
CA LEU A 133 -10.88 -8.05 -4.23
C LEU A 133 -10.68 -7.87 -5.74
N SER A 134 -9.45 -7.56 -6.15
CA SER A 134 -9.10 -7.37 -7.56
C SER A 134 -9.35 -8.63 -8.38
N LYS A 135 -8.94 -9.78 -7.86
CA LYS A 135 -9.16 -11.09 -8.49
C LYS A 135 -10.65 -11.39 -8.68
N ALA A 136 -11.47 -11.20 -7.65
CA ALA A 136 -12.90 -11.44 -7.74
C ALA A 136 -13.59 -10.49 -8.74
N LEU A 137 -13.23 -9.21 -8.75
CA LEU A 137 -13.78 -8.24 -9.70
C LEU A 137 -13.41 -8.54 -11.15
N VAL A 138 -12.16 -8.94 -11.41
CA VAL A 138 -11.72 -9.34 -12.74
C VAL A 138 -12.47 -10.58 -13.23
N TRP A 139 -12.64 -11.59 -12.37
CA TRP A 139 -13.37 -12.80 -12.73
C TRP A 139 -14.87 -12.55 -12.93
N TRP A 140 -15.50 -11.74 -12.07
CA TRP A 140 -16.87 -11.28 -12.25
C TRP A 140 -17.06 -10.62 -13.61
N LYS A 141 -16.17 -9.68 -13.97
CA LYS A 141 -16.22 -9.02 -15.28
C LYS A 141 -16.02 -9.99 -16.44
N GLN A 142 -15.06 -10.90 -16.33
CA GLN A 142 -14.76 -11.89 -17.37
C GLN A 142 -15.88 -12.92 -17.58
N SER A 143 -16.70 -13.18 -16.56
CA SER A 143 -17.85 -14.07 -16.67
C SER A 143 -19.09 -13.37 -17.24
N GLY A 144 -18.99 -12.14 -17.73
CA GLY A 144 -20.15 -11.35 -18.15
C GLY A 144 -20.98 -10.80 -16.99
N ASN A 145 -20.34 -10.52 -15.85
CA ASN A 145 -20.95 -10.01 -14.61
C ASN A 145 -21.87 -11.01 -13.87
N ILE A 146 -21.64 -12.31 -14.05
CA ILE A 146 -22.47 -13.40 -13.51
C ILE A 146 -21.86 -14.05 -12.25
N TRP A 147 -20.55 -14.27 -12.26
CA TRP A 147 -19.85 -15.02 -11.22
C TRP A 147 -19.46 -14.10 -10.06
N TRP A 148 -19.73 -14.53 -8.83
CA TRP A 148 -19.25 -13.92 -7.59
C TRP A 148 -18.91 -15.03 -6.60
N PRO A 149 -17.93 -14.86 -5.69
CA PRO A 149 -17.63 -15.85 -4.66
C PRO A 149 -18.88 -16.23 -3.87
N ARG A 150 -19.05 -17.54 -3.66
CA ARG A 150 -20.10 -18.02 -2.75
C ARG A 150 -19.65 -17.78 -1.31
N PRO A 151 -20.58 -17.55 -0.37
CA PRO A 151 -20.22 -17.29 1.04
C PRO A 151 -19.36 -18.39 1.68
N ASP A 152 -19.55 -19.65 1.26
CA ASP A 152 -18.86 -20.84 1.76
C ASP A 152 -17.50 -21.12 1.07
N SER A 153 -17.02 -20.20 0.23
CA SER A 153 -15.70 -20.30 -0.40
C SER A 153 -14.66 -19.45 0.35
N ASP A 154 -13.37 -19.76 0.21
CA ASP A 154 -12.28 -18.97 0.82
C ASP A 154 -12.38 -17.46 0.51
N LEU A 155 -12.77 -17.10 -0.72
CA LEU A 155 -13.00 -15.70 -1.09
C LEU A 155 -14.28 -15.13 -0.47
N GLY A 156 -15.30 -15.96 -0.27
CA GLY A 156 -16.54 -15.59 0.40
C GLY A 156 -16.33 -15.27 1.87
N GLU A 157 -15.60 -16.13 2.60
CA GLU A 157 -15.27 -15.94 4.02
C GLU A 157 -14.47 -14.64 4.24
N ASP A 158 -13.47 -14.39 3.39
CA ASP A 158 -12.71 -13.14 3.42
C ASP A 158 -13.58 -11.92 3.17
N PHE A 159 -14.50 -12.02 2.20
CA PHE A 159 -15.38 -10.93 1.82
C PHE A 159 -16.43 -10.66 2.89
N GLU A 160 -16.91 -11.69 3.59
CA GLU A 160 -17.73 -11.54 4.79
C GLU A 160 -16.96 -10.80 5.89
N TYR A 161 -15.70 -11.16 6.14
CA TYR A 161 -14.85 -10.48 7.12
C TYR A 161 -14.66 -8.98 6.81
N ILE A 162 -14.50 -8.62 5.53
CA ILE A 162 -14.41 -7.22 5.12
C ILE A 162 -15.76 -6.54 4.82
N ASN A 163 -16.89 -7.22 5.06
CA ASN A 163 -18.25 -6.74 4.80
C ASN A 163 -18.51 -6.34 3.33
N VAL A 164 -17.99 -7.13 2.40
CA VAL A 164 -18.25 -7.03 0.95
C VAL A 164 -19.17 -8.17 0.55
N LYS A 165 -20.45 -7.86 0.31
CA LYS A 165 -21.46 -8.91 0.06
C LYS A 165 -21.65 -9.16 -1.42
N THR A 166 -21.47 -8.13 -2.23
CA THR A 166 -21.73 -8.18 -3.68
C THR A 166 -20.58 -7.57 -4.47
N SER A 167 -20.55 -7.88 -5.76
CA SER A 167 -19.66 -7.19 -6.70
C SER A 167 -19.85 -5.67 -6.69
N GLN A 168 -21.07 -5.19 -6.44
CA GLN A 168 -21.34 -3.75 -6.43
C GLN A 168 -20.85 -3.05 -5.18
N ASP A 169 -20.72 -3.78 -4.06
CA ASP A 169 -20.02 -3.26 -2.89
C ASP A 169 -18.53 -3.14 -3.20
N ALA A 170 -17.95 -4.18 -3.80
CA ALA A 170 -16.53 -4.18 -4.17
C ALA A 170 -16.16 -3.08 -5.17
N VAL A 171 -16.96 -2.87 -6.23
CA VAL A 171 -16.72 -1.80 -7.23
C VAL A 171 -16.68 -0.41 -6.61
N LYS A 172 -17.45 -0.16 -5.53
CA LYS A 172 -17.45 1.14 -4.85
C LYS A 172 -16.22 1.39 -4.00
N LEU A 173 -15.45 0.35 -3.68
CA LEU A 173 -14.31 0.44 -2.78
C LEU A 173 -13.02 0.80 -3.50
N VAL A 174 -12.85 0.46 -4.78
CA VAL A 174 -11.54 0.46 -5.46
C VAL A 174 -11.54 1.26 -6.75
N ASP A 175 -10.47 2.03 -6.98
CA ASP A 175 -10.19 2.75 -8.23
C ASP A 175 -9.23 1.96 -9.14
N LEU A 176 -8.34 1.14 -8.57
CA LEU A 176 -7.34 0.36 -9.29
C LEU A 176 -7.35 -1.10 -8.84
N LEU A 177 -7.17 -2.01 -9.80
CA LEU A 177 -7.13 -3.45 -9.59
C LEU A 177 -5.79 -4.02 -10.03
N ILE A 178 -5.26 -4.98 -9.29
CA ILE A 178 -4.17 -5.82 -9.80
C ILE A 178 -4.71 -6.84 -10.79
N ARG A 179 -3.97 -7.07 -11.88
CA ARG A 179 -4.28 -8.13 -12.83
C ARG A 179 -3.93 -9.49 -12.20
N PRO A 180 -4.87 -10.44 -12.08
CA PRO A 180 -4.56 -11.77 -11.56
C PRO A 180 -3.57 -12.50 -12.47
N ALA A 181 -2.57 -13.17 -11.88
CA ALA A 181 -1.55 -13.92 -12.61
C ALA A 181 -2.11 -15.13 -13.39
N SER A 182 -3.30 -15.64 -13.05
CA SER A 182 -4.07 -16.61 -13.87
C SER A 182 -5.50 -16.78 -13.32
N ARG A 183 -6.35 -17.53 -14.04
CA ARG A 183 -7.72 -17.91 -13.61
C ARG A 183 -7.74 -19.01 -12.53
N TYR A 184 -6.61 -19.61 -12.20
CA TYR A 184 -6.53 -20.80 -11.34
C TYR A 184 -5.42 -20.62 -10.31
N SER A 185 -5.72 -19.92 -9.22
CA SER A 185 -4.98 -20.04 -7.97
C SER A 185 -5.93 -20.05 -6.79
#